data_AF-A0A1I8EY95-F1
#
_entry.id   AF-A0A1I8EY95-F1
#
_cell.length_a   1.000
_cell.length_b   1.000
_cell.length_c   1.000
_cell.angle_alpha   90.00
_cell.angle_beta   90.00
_cell.angle_gamma   90.00
#
_symmetry.space_group_name_H-M   'P 1'
#
loop_
_entity.id
_entity.type
_entity.pdbx_description
1 polymer ?
#
loop_
_entity_poly.entity_id
_entity_poly.type
_entity_poly.pdbx_seq_one_letter_code
_entity_poly.pdbx_strand_id
1 'polypeptide(L)'
;MEYCDTAASIFDFNSKVNRHAPELPSTDGIEYPRAAAWASESLNNVLKDEKGRQLFRVFLHDSLAEENLSFIESYEKFKHMTSPADKKQYIQEFFEKYSPYVNLSSVALQKIKETAAEDDPNPTAFLPAVKEVNRLLENDQFPRFKRSDVYINFLEKVMPRSYADKWATSFEALVGRYYFRYFLRNIHAEENLRFWEAVIEYKQTKNKSTAMLNMGRNIQKQYLVEGTTNEVC
;
A
#
# COMPACT_ATOMS: atom_id res chain seq x y z
N MET A 1 42.34 4.42 35.14
CA MET A 1 42.38 3.02 34.65
C MET A 1 41.42 2.25 35.53
N GLU A 2 40.39 1.59 35.06
CA GLU A 2 39.83 1.30 33.74
C GLU A 2 38.56 0.51 34.08
N TYR A 3 37.37 1.05 33.86
CA TYR A 3 36.45 0.81 32.75
C TYR A 3 35.19 0.07 33.21
N CYS A 4 34.06 0.69 32.87
CA CYS A 4 32.70 0.18 33.03
C CYS A 4 32.49 -1.10 32.20
N ASP A 5 31.68 -2.02 32.72
CA ASP A 5 31.04 -3.04 31.89
C ASP A 5 29.61 -3.29 32.37
N THR A 6 28.73 -2.33 32.08
CA THR A 6 27.27 -2.51 32.15
C THR A 6 26.70 -2.27 30.77
N ALA A 7 27.04 -3.15 29.82
CA ALA A 7 26.56 -3.14 28.45
C ALA A 7 25.99 -4.50 28.03
N ALA A 8 25.21 -5.14 28.91
CA ALA A 8 24.55 -6.40 28.62
C ALA A 8 23.06 -6.36 29.00
N SER A 9 22.27 -5.52 28.30
CA SER A 9 20.80 -5.69 28.17
C SER A 9 20.18 -4.70 27.16
N ILE A 10 20.73 -4.57 25.94
CA ILE A 10 20.13 -3.73 24.89
C ILE A 10 19.42 -4.57 23.81
N PHE A 11 19.71 -5.87 23.72
CA PHE A 11 19.07 -6.77 22.76
C PHE A 11 18.59 -8.04 23.47
N ASP A 12 17.47 -7.93 24.18
CA ASP A 12 16.71 -9.10 24.59
C ASP A 12 15.88 -9.60 23.39
N PHE A 13 16.52 -10.42 22.55
CA PHE A 13 15.91 -11.14 21.43
C PHE A 13 14.73 -12.05 21.87
N ASN A 14 14.58 -12.29 23.17
CA ASN A 14 13.51 -13.09 23.76
C ASN A 14 12.38 -12.27 24.37
N SER A 15 12.42 -10.93 24.31
CA SER A 15 11.23 -10.09 24.45
C SER A 15 10.35 -10.20 23.19
N LYS A 16 9.97 -11.42 22.83
CA LYS A 16 8.87 -11.63 21.89
C LYS A 16 7.62 -11.14 22.60
N VAL A 17 7.32 -9.85 22.45
CA VAL A 17 5.96 -9.36 22.58
C VAL A 17 5.14 -10.30 21.70
N ASN A 18 4.32 -11.15 22.31
CA ASN A 18 3.46 -12.08 21.59
C ASN A 18 2.46 -11.21 20.81
N ARG A 19 2.84 -10.82 19.60
CA ARG A 19 1.98 -10.05 18.71
C ARG A 19 0.86 -10.97 18.28
N HIS A 20 -0.36 -10.62 18.67
CA HIS A 20 -1.53 -11.38 18.29
C HIS A 20 -1.80 -11.14 16.80
N ALA A 21 -1.62 -12.17 16.00
CA ALA A 21 -1.89 -12.09 14.56
C ALA A 21 -3.37 -11.71 14.34
N PRO A 22 -3.67 -10.69 13.51
CA PRO A 22 -5.04 -10.37 13.16
C PRO A 22 -5.65 -11.51 12.33
N GLU A 23 -6.95 -11.73 12.50
CA GLU A 23 -7.66 -12.76 11.75
C GLU A 23 -7.83 -12.35 10.28
N LEU A 24 -7.76 -13.34 9.37
CA LEU A 24 -8.14 -13.16 7.98
C LEU A 24 -9.63 -12.79 7.89
N PRO A 25 -10.01 -11.87 6.98
CA PRO A 25 -11.43 -11.59 6.75
C PRO A 25 -12.15 -12.82 6.20
N SER A 26 -13.41 -13.02 6.59
CA SER A 26 -14.28 -14.03 5.97
C SER A 26 -14.50 -13.71 4.49
N THR A 27 -14.58 -14.74 3.65
CA THR A 27 -14.92 -14.64 2.22
C THR A 27 -16.42 -14.42 1.96
N ASP A 28 -17.27 -14.53 2.96
CA ASP A 28 -18.73 -14.46 2.81
C ASP A 28 -19.18 -13.09 2.28
N GLY A 29 -20.01 -13.09 1.23
CA GLY A 29 -20.53 -11.85 0.64
C GLY A 29 -19.48 -10.96 -0.02
N ILE A 30 -18.28 -11.48 -0.30
CA ILE A 30 -17.31 -10.77 -1.16
C ILE A 30 -17.34 -11.37 -2.56
N GLU A 31 -17.70 -10.53 -3.51
CA GLU A 31 -17.52 -10.85 -4.93
C GLU A 31 -16.08 -10.56 -5.37
N TYR A 32 -15.57 -11.38 -6.30
CA TYR A 32 -14.23 -11.20 -6.87
C TYR A 32 -13.93 -9.76 -7.35
N PRO A 33 -14.81 -9.05 -8.10
CA PRO A 33 -14.52 -7.68 -8.54
C PRO A 33 -14.29 -6.70 -7.37
N ARG A 34 -15.03 -6.86 -6.27
CA ARG A 34 -14.85 -6.05 -5.05
C ARG A 34 -13.47 -6.29 -4.44
N ALA A 35 -13.09 -7.55 -4.27
CA ALA A 35 -11.77 -7.90 -3.73
C ALA A 35 -10.62 -7.44 -4.65
N ALA A 36 -10.77 -7.63 -5.96
CA ALA A 36 -9.76 -7.24 -6.95
C ALA A 36 -9.52 -5.72 -6.98
N ALA A 37 -10.55 -4.92 -6.67
CA ALA A 37 -10.44 -3.47 -6.63
C ALA A 37 -9.55 -2.94 -5.48
N TRP A 38 -9.29 -3.75 -4.44
CA TRP A 38 -8.42 -3.34 -3.33
C TRP A 38 -6.98 -3.08 -3.76
N ALA A 39 -6.48 -3.79 -4.78
CA ALA A 39 -5.15 -3.57 -5.34
C ALA A 39 -5.10 -2.51 -6.45
N SER A 40 -6.22 -1.91 -6.83
CA SER A 40 -6.28 -0.97 -7.94
C SER A 40 -5.96 0.45 -7.48
N GLU A 41 -5.16 1.16 -8.30
CA GLU A 41 -4.92 2.61 -8.26
C GLU A 41 -4.29 3.19 -6.98
N SER A 42 -4.94 3.09 -5.82
CA SER A 42 -4.55 3.77 -4.59
C SER A 42 -4.81 2.92 -3.35
N LEU A 43 -3.97 3.08 -2.33
CA LEU A 43 -4.17 2.54 -0.97
C LEU A 43 -5.57 2.81 -0.42
N ASN A 44 -6.19 3.94 -0.80
CA ASN A 44 -7.55 4.28 -0.34
C ASN A 44 -8.60 3.21 -0.68
N ASN A 45 -8.43 2.47 -1.78
CA ASN A 45 -9.40 1.45 -2.18
C ASN A 45 -9.41 0.25 -1.22
N VAL A 46 -8.26 -0.16 -0.70
CA VAL A 46 -8.19 -1.20 0.32
C VAL A 46 -8.58 -0.66 1.69
N LEU A 47 -8.22 0.58 2.04
CA LEU A 47 -8.50 1.14 3.36
C LEU A 47 -9.98 1.48 3.59
N LYS A 48 -10.74 1.84 2.57
CA LYS A 48 -12.18 2.15 2.71
C LYS A 48 -13.05 0.91 2.88
N ASP A 49 -12.64 -0.23 2.31
CA ASP A 49 -13.34 -1.49 2.49
C ASP A 49 -12.95 -2.12 3.83
N GLU A 50 -13.94 -2.50 4.64
CA GLU A 50 -13.67 -3.11 5.95
C GLU A 50 -12.85 -4.41 5.86
N LYS A 51 -13.22 -5.30 4.93
CA LYS A 51 -12.55 -6.58 4.74
C LYS A 51 -11.21 -6.40 4.02
N GLY A 52 -11.15 -5.46 3.07
CA GLY A 52 -9.89 -5.06 2.45
C GLY A 52 -8.88 -4.56 3.48
N ARG A 53 -9.32 -3.64 4.35
CA ARG A 53 -8.50 -3.08 5.44
C ARG A 53 -8.06 -4.15 6.44
N GLN A 54 -8.94 -5.10 6.77
CA GLN A 54 -8.58 -6.25 7.61
C GLN A 54 -7.50 -7.11 6.95
N LEU A 55 -7.65 -7.46 5.67
CA LEU A 55 -6.63 -8.23 4.93
C LEU A 55 -5.28 -7.49 4.87
N PHE A 56 -5.33 -6.17 4.68
CA PHE A 56 -4.12 -5.33 4.69
C PHE A 56 -3.46 -5.31 6.06
N ARG A 57 -4.22 -5.31 7.17
CA ARG A 57 -3.65 -5.48 8.53
C ARG A 57 -2.95 -6.82 8.70
N VAL A 58 -3.48 -7.91 8.16
CA VAL A 58 -2.79 -9.23 8.17
C VAL A 58 -1.44 -9.13 7.45
N PHE A 59 -1.44 -8.56 6.24
CA PHE A 59 -0.19 -8.32 5.51
C PHE A 59 0.81 -7.44 6.30
N LEU A 60 0.33 -6.37 6.92
CA LEU A 60 1.18 -5.46 7.70
C LEU A 60 1.73 -6.12 8.97
N HIS A 61 0.94 -6.99 9.61
CA HIS A 61 1.41 -7.77 10.75
C HIS A 61 2.60 -8.65 10.36
N ASP A 62 2.45 -9.41 9.27
CA ASP A 62 3.47 -10.35 8.79
C ASP A 62 4.72 -9.63 8.25
N SER A 63 4.55 -8.41 7.74
CA SER A 63 5.66 -7.54 7.31
C SER A 63 6.22 -6.64 8.42
N LEU A 64 5.83 -6.88 9.68
CA LEU A 64 6.30 -6.17 10.88
C LEU A 64 6.10 -4.64 10.82
N ALA A 65 4.99 -4.19 10.23
CA ALA A 65 4.77 -2.79 9.95
C ALA A 65 3.31 -2.33 10.19
N GLU A 66 2.60 -3.06 11.05
CA GLU A 66 1.22 -2.76 11.49
C GLU A 66 1.08 -1.43 12.23
N GLU A 67 2.14 -0.98 12.91
CA GLU A 67 2.12 0.28 13.64
C GLU A 67 1.93 1.49 12.73
N ASN A 68 2.33 1.39 11.46
CA ASN A 68 2.12 2.45 10.48
C ASN A 68 0.63 2.71 10.27
N LEU A 69 -0.16 1.66 10.01
CA LEU A 69 -1.61 1.83 9.83
C LEU A 69 -2.31 2.17 11.15
N SER A 70 -1.88 1.53 12.25
CA SER A 70 -2.44 1.80 13.58
C SER A 70 -2.27 3.27 13.99
N PHE A 71 -1.12 3.87 13.69
CA PHE A 71 -0.87 5.30 13.92
C PHE A 71 -1.75 6.20 13.06
N ILE A 72 -1.92 5.88 11.77
CA ILE A 72 -2.81 6.67 10.90
C ILE A 72 -4.25 6.65 11.44
N GLU A 73 -4.75 5.47 11.83
CA GLU A 73 -6.10 5.32 12.39
C GLU A 73 -6.25 5.99 13.76
N SER A 74 -5.21 5.98 14.59
CA SER A 74 -5.22 6.67 15.89
C SER A 74 -5.24 8.18 15.70
N TYR A 75 -4.49 8.70 14.71
CA TYR A 75 -4.49 10.13 14.36
C TYR A 75 -5.86 10.60 13.87
N GLU A 76 -6.53 9.79 13.05
CA GLU A 76 -7.89 10.08 12.57
C GLU A 76 -8.90 10.28 13.70
N LYS A 77 -8.70 9.63 14.86
CA LYS A 77 -9.49 9.88 16.07
C LYS A 77 -9.02 11.16 16.78
N PHE A 78 -7.71 11.32 16.95
CA PHE A 78 -7.11 12.46 17.63
C PHE A 78 -7.48 13.81 17.02
N LYS A 79 -7.52 13.92 15.69
CA LYS A 79 -7.88 15.18 15.01
C LYS A 79 -9.31 15.66 15.30
N HIS A 80 -10.17 14.80 15.84
CA HIS A 80 -11.54 15.12 16.22
C HIS A 80 -11.73 15.30 17.74
N MET A 81 -10.66 15.13 18.54
CA MET A 81 -10.72 15.36 19.99
C MET A 81 -10.84 16.85 20.30
N THR A 82 -11.73 17.17 21.23
CA THR A 82 -11.99 18.55 21.66
C THR A 82 -11.46 18.86 23.07
N SER A 83 -11.33 17.84 23.93
CA SER A 83 -10.80 17.96 25.30
C SER A 83 -9.27 18.11 25.29
N PRO A 84 -8.70 19.18 25.87
CA PRO A 84 -7.25 19.32 26.02
C PRO A 84 -6.60 18.18 26.81
N ALA A 85 -7.31 17.63 27.80
CA ALA A 85 -6.83 16.49 28.59
C ALA A 85 -6.68 15.23 27.73
N ASP A 86 -7.70 14.91 26.93
CA ASP A 86 -7.70 13.73 26.05
C ASP A 86 -6.62 13.86 24.97
N LYS A 87 -6.42 15.07 24.45
CA LYS A 87 -5.34 15.36 23.49
C LYS A 87 -3.95 15.13 24.12
N LYS A 88 -3.73 15.58 25.35
CA LYS A 88 -2.47 15.36 26.07
C LYS A 88 -2.24 13.88 26.34
N GLN A 89 -3.27 13.14 26.74
CA GLN A 89 -3.20 11.69 26.91
C GLN A 89 -2.83 10.99 25.60
N TYR A 90 -3.49 11.34 24.48
CA TYR A 90 -3.15 10.78 23.17
C TYR A 90 -1.68 10.99 22.79
N ILE A 91 -1.13 12.18 23.06
CA ILE A 91 0.27 12.48 22.74
C ILE A 91 1.23 11.62 23.58
N GLN A 92 0.91 11.37 24.86
CA GLN A 92 1.67 10.44 25.70
C GLN A 92 1.62 9.02 25.13
N GLU A 93 0.42 8.53 24.81
CA GLU A 93 0.22 7.22 24.17
C GLU A 93 0.98 7.12 22.84
N PHE A 94 1.05 8.21 22.07
CA PHE A 94 1.81 8.24 20.82
C PHE A 94 3.31 8.02 21.04
N PHE A 95 3.92 8.68 22.04
CA PHE A 95 5.34 8.50 22.33
C PHE A 95 5.68 7.13 22.87
N GLU A 96 4.76 6.50 23.60
CA GLU A 96 4.94 5.14 24.13
C GLU A 96 4.72 4.06 23.07
N LYS A 97 3.66 4.20 22.27
CA LYS A 97 3.17 3.13 21.40
C LYS A 97 3.64 3.23 19.95
N TYR A 98 3.75 4.44 19.39
CA TYR A 98 3.99 4.61 17.96
C TYR A 98 5.39 5.15 17.66
N SER A 99 5.84 6.18 18.38
CA SER A 99 7.12 6.84 18.13
C SER A 99 8.34 5.89 18.11
N PRO A 100 8.41 4.80 18.90
CA PRO A 100 9.56 3.88 18.86
C PRO A 100 9.59 2.98 17.61
N TYR A 101 8.45 2.77 16.96
CA TYR A 101 8.29 1.75 15.91
C TYR A 101 7.96 2.34 14.54
N VAL A 102 7.47 3.58 14.49
CA VAL A 102 7.18 4.30 13.26
C VAL A 102 8.40 5.13 12.85
N ASN A 103 8.83 4.99 11.60
CA ASN A 103 9.96 5.74 11.07
C ASN A 103 9.55 7.20 10.77
N LEU A 104 9.87 8.11 11.70
CA LEU A 104 9.55 9.53 11.61
C LEU A 104 10.80 10.40 11.62
N SER A 105 10.77 11.49 10.85
CA SER A 105 11.84 12.48 10.85
C SER A 105 11.91 13.24 12.18
N SER A 106 13.10 13.72 12.52
CA SER A 106 13.31 14.59 13.69
C SER A 106 12.45 15.86 13.64
N VAL A 107 12.21 16.39 12.44
CA VAL A 107 11.36 17.57 12.21
C VAL A 107 9.90 17.28 12.58
N ALA A 108 9.38 16.11 12.18
CA ALA A 108 8.02 15.71 12.53
C ALA A 108 7.87 15.47 14.04
N LEU A 109 8.83 14.79 14.66
CA LEU A 109 8.84 14.54 16.11
C LEU A 109 8.96 15.84 16.92
N GLN A 110 9.77 16.79 16.47
CA GLN A 110 9.95 18.08 17.14
C GLN A 110 8.64 18.87 17.21
N LYS A 111 7.87 18.92 16.12
CA LYS A 111 6.55 19.59 16.10
C LYS A 111 5.56 18.95 17.07
N ILE A 112 5.58 17.62 17.19
CA ILE A 112 4.73 16.90 18.14
C ILE A 112 5.14 17.23 19.58
N LYS A 113 6.44 17.31 19.87
CA LYS A 113 6.95 17.72 21.20
C LYS A 113 6.58 19.16 21.56
N GLU A 114 6.63 20.08 20.60
CA GLU A 114 6.27 21.48 20.80
C GLU A 114 4.79 21.61 21.19
N THR A 115 3.89 20.99 20.43
CA THR A 115 2.46 21.06 20.77
C THR A 115 2.10 20.32 22.05
N ALA A 116 2.89 19.30 22.45
CA ALA A 116 2.71 18.60 23.72
C ALA A 116 2.89 19.51 24.95
N ALA A 117 3.69 20.58 24.81
CA ALA A 117 3.96 21.55 25.86
C ALA A 117 2.87 22.65 25.97
N GLU A 118 1.95 22.72 25.01
CA GLU A 118 0.86 23.70 25.01
C GLU A 118 -0.26 23.29 25.99
N ASP A 119 -1.03 24.27 26.46
CA ASP A 119 -2.19 23.99 27.32
C ASP A 119 -3.28 23.21 26.59
N ASP A 120 -3.51 23.55 25.32
CA ASP A 120 -4.39 22.83 24.40
C ASP A 120 -3.63 22.43 23.13
N PRO A 121 -3.20 21.16 23.02
CA PRO A 121 -2.45 20.70 21.86
C PRO A 121 -3.22 20.85 20.54
N ASN A 122 -2.50 21.19 19.48
CA ASN A 122 -3.00 21.36 18.13
C ASN A 122 -2.77 20.10 17.28
N PRO A 123 -3.83 19.38 16.87
CA PRO A 123 -3.68 18.16 16.07
C PRO A 123 -3.00 18.35 14.71
N THR A 124 -2.93 19.57 14.19
CA THR A 124 -2.24 19.85 12.93
C THR A 124 -0.72 19.69 13.04
N ALA A 125 -0.14 19.69 14.25
CA ALA A 125 1.29 19.45 14.47
C ALA A 125 1.74 18.05 14.01
N PHE A 126 0.82 17.08 13.96
CA PHE A 126 1.07 15.71 13.50
C PHE A 126 1.05 15.56 11.97
N LEU A 127 0.57 16.55 11.20
CA LEU A 127 0.44 16.43 9.75
C LEU A 127 1.74 16.02 9.03
N PRO A 128 2.93 16.49 9.42
CA PRO A 128 4.19 16.01 8.84
C PRO A 128 4.42 14.51 9.08
N ALA A 129 4.20 14.03 10.32
CA ALA A 129 4.34 12.61 10.65
C ALA A 129 3.34 11.75 9.87
N VAL A 130 2.08 12.17 9.85
CA VAL A 130 1.00 11.50 9.11
C VAL A 130 1.33 11.42 7.61
N LYS A 131 1.89 12.50 7.03
CA LYS A 131 2.32 12.51 5.63
C LYS A 131 3.47 11.53 5.37
N GLU A 132 4.45 11.47 6.25
CA GLU A 132 5.59 10.54 6.12
C GLU A 132 5.13 9.08 6.16
N VAL A 133 4.25 8.72 7.10
CA VAL A 133 3.74 7.36 7.26
C VAL A 133 2.80 6.97 6.12
N ASN A 134 1.89 7.86 5.70
CA ASN A 134 1.06 7.61 4.53
C ASN A 134 1.90 7.38 3.27
N ARG A 135 3.01 8.11 3.11
CA ARG A 135 3.95 7.89 1.99
C ARG A 135 4.60 6.51 2.07
N LEU A 136 4.96 6.04 3.26
CA LEU A 136 5.52 4.71 3.47
C LEU A 136 4.51 3.61 3.13
N LEU A 137 3.27 3.77 3.61
CA LEU A 137 2.17 2.86 3.29
C LEU A 137 1.90 2.81 1.78
N GLU A 138 1.79 3.96 1.11
CA GLU A 138 1.45 4.05 -0.32
C GLU A 138 2.59 3.58 -1.22
N ASN A 139 3.84 3.92 -0.92
CA ASN A 139 4.96 3.73 -1.85
C ASN A 139 5.78 2.46 -1.61
N ASP A 140 5.64 1.82 -0.44
CA ASP A 140 6.35 0.56 -0.13
C ASP A 140 5.36 -0.56 0.20
N GLN A 141 4.60 -0.40 1.29
CA GLN A 141 3.84 -1.49 1.88
C GLN A 141 2.66 -1.91 0.99
N PHE A 142 1.94 -0.95 0.40
CA PHE A 142 0.84 -1.23 -0.52
C PHE A 142 1.29 -1.89 -1.83
N PRO A 143 2.36 -1.43 -2.52
CA PRO A 143 2.94 -2.14 -3.64
C PRO A 143 3.29 -3.59 -3.33
N ARG A 144 3.82 -3.88 -2.13
CA ARG A 144 4.14 -5.24 -1.67
C ARG A 144 2.87 -6.06 -1.35
N PHE A 145 1.87 -5.47 -0.71
CA PHE A 145 0.57 -6.10 -0.46
C PHE A 145 -0.05 -6.62 -1.75
N LYS A 146 -0.03 -5.82 -2.82
CA LYS A 146 -0.50 -6.20 -4.17
C LYS A 146 0.26 -7.37 -4.80
N ARG A 147 1.31 -7.91 -4.17
CA ARG A 147 2.09 -9.07 -4.66
C ARG A 147 2.14 -10.19 -3.63
N SER A 148 1.60 -9.94 -2.44
CA SER A 148 1.73 -10.83 -1.32
C SER A 148 0.84 -12.05 -1.49
N ASP A 149 1.32 -13.19 -1.00
CA ASP A 149 0.56 -14.44 -1.03
C ASP A 149 -0.75 -14.30 -0.27
N VAL A 150 -0.79 -13.50 0.81
CA VAL A 150 -2.03 -13.26 1.56
C VAL A 150 -3.12 -12.62 0.69
N TYR A 151 -2.78 -11.65 -0.16
CA TYR A 151 -3.75 -11.04 -1.07
C TYR A 151 -4.12 -11.97 -2.23
N ILE A 152 -3.13 -12.62 -2.83
CA ILE A 152 -3.33 -13.53 -3.97
C ILE A 152 -4.20 -14.72 -3.55
N ASN A 153 -3.85 -15.40 -2.46
CA ASN A 153 -4.62 -16.54 -1.95
C ASN A 153 -6.04 -16.13 -1.55
N PHE A 154 -6.23 -14.90 -1.05
CA PHE A 154 -7.57 -14.39 -0.78
C PHE A 154 -8.39 -14.23 -2.06
N LEU A 155 -7.80 -13.63 -3.10
CA LEU A 155 -8.43 -13.49 -4.41
C LEU A 155 -8.79 -14.83 -5.05
N GLU A 156 -7.95 -15.85 -4.92
CA GLU A 156 -8.23 -17.19 -5.45
C GLU A 156 -9.46 -17.79 -4.80
N LYS A 157 -9.57 -17.67 -3.46
CA LYS A 157 -10.71 -18.21 -2.70
C LYS A 157 -12.03 -17.56 -3.07
N VAL A 158 -12.03 -16.26 -3.37
CA VAL A 158 -13.26 -15.52 -3.73
C VAL A 158 -13.56 -15.53 -5.23
N MET A 159 -12.71 -16.15 -6.05
CA MET A 159 -12.90 -16.22 -7.49
C MET A 159 -13.84 -17.38 -7.85
N PRO A 160 -15.05 -17.11 -8.38
CA PRO A 160 -15.91 -18.17 -8.88
C PRO A 160 -15.32 -18.79 -10.14
N ARG A 161 -15.48 -20.11 -10.31
CA ARG A 161 -15.01 -20.82 -11.53
C ARG A 161 -15.59 -20.22 -12.81
N SER A 162 -16.87 -19.84 -12.79
CA SER A 162 -17.55 -19.15 -13.90
C SER A 162 -16.94 -17.78 -14.25
N TYR A 163 -16.22 -17.16 -13.32
CA TYR A 163 -15.48 -15.93 -13.57
C TYR A 163 -14.17 -16.22 -14.31
N ALA A 164 -13.46 -17.29 -13.93
CA ALA A 164 -12.26 -17.76 -14.61
C ALA A 164 -12.56 -18.27 -16.03
N ASP A 165 -13.68 -18.97 -16.23
CA ASP A 165 -14.08 -19.50 -17.54
C ASP A 165 -14.25 -18.38 -18.59
N LYS A 166 -14.68 -17.18 -18.17
CA LYS A 166 -14.79 -16.02 -19.05
C LYS A 166 -13.44 -15.58 -19.59
N TRP A 167 -12.34 -15.79 -18.87
CA TRP A 167 -11.02 -15.38 -19.32
C TRP A 167 -10.52 -16.21 -20.51
N ALA A 168 -11.02 -17.43 -20.69
CA ALA A 168 -10.71 -18.27 -21.85
C ALA A 168 -11.43 -17.81 -23.14
N THR A 169 -12.43 -16.93 -23.03
CA THR A 169 -13.28 -16.57 -24.18
C THR A 169 -12.73 -15.45 -25.05
N SER A 170 -11.86 -14.58 -24.51
CA SER A 170 -11.12 -13.59 -25.31
C SER A 170 -9.91 -13.04 -24.56
N PHE A 171 -8.95 -12.50 -25.30
CA PHE A 171 -7.82 -11.81 -24.70
C PHE A 171 -8.29 -10.58 -23.90
N GLU A 172 -9.28 -9.83 -24.38
CA GLU A 172 -9.87 -8.68 -23.68
C GLU A 172 -10.49 -9.08 -22.32
N ALA A 173 -11.06 -10.28 -22.21
CA ALA A 173 -11.64 -10.76 -20.96
C ALA A 173 -10.56 -11.11 -19.91
N LEU A 174 -9.37 -11.48 -20.37
CA LEU A 174 -8.18 -11.80 -19.58
C LEU A 174 -7.34 -10.55 -19.26
N VAL A 175 -7.25 -9.61 -20.21
CA VAL A 175 -6.47 -8.39 -20.10
C VAL A 175 -7.08 -7.47 -19.03
N GLY A 176 -6.22 -6.96 -18.14
CA GLY A 176 -6.63 -6.13 -17.00
C GLY A 176 -7.04 -6.93 -15.76
N ARG A 177 -7.13 -8.26 -15.83
CA ARG A 177 -7.31 -9.11 -14.65
C ARG A 177 -6.03 -9.16 -13.84
N TYR A 178 -6.19 -9.12 -12.52
CA TYR A 178 -5.06 -9.12 -11.60
C TYR A 178 -4.11 -10.31 -11.81
N TYR A 179 -4.62 -11.53 -12.02
CA TYR A 179 -3.79 -12.71 -12.27
C TYR A 179 -3.01 -12.65 -13.57
N PHE A 180 -3.58 -12.08 -14.63
CA PHE A 180 -2.85 -11.91 -15.88
C PHE A 180 -1.73 -10.88 -15.73
N ARG A 181 -2.01 -9.75 -15.06
CA ARG A 181 -0.99 -8.75 -14.71
C ARG A 181 0.10 -9.32 -13.79
N TYR A 182 -0.29 -10.14 -12.83
CA TYR A 182 0.63 -10.84 -11.93
C TYR A 182 1.51 -11.85 -12.69
N PHE A 183 0.92 -12.66 -13.56
CA PHE A 183 1.63 -13.58 -14.45
C PHE A 183 2.67 -12.84 -15.29
N LEU A 184 2.27 -11.78 -16.01
CA LEU A 184 3.19 -10.99 -16.83
C LEU A 184 4.33 -10.40 -16.01
N ARG A 185 4.06 -9.88 -14.80
CA ARG A 185 5.15 -9.41 -13.93
C ARG A 185 6.12 -10.51 -13.52
N ASN A 186 5.61 -11.70 -13.19
CA ASN A 186 6.45 -12.82 -12.77
C ASN A 186 7.31 -13.38 -13.90
N ILE A 187 6.89 -13.23 -15.16
CA ILE A 187 7.69 -13.60 -16.33
C ILE A 187 8.44 -12.39 -16.93
N HIS A 188 8.48 -11.25 -16.23
CA HIS A 188 9.10 -10.01 -16.68
C HIS A 188 8.64 -9.53 -18.06
N ALA A 189 7.35 -9.68 -18.36
CA ALA A 189 6.72 -9.36 -19.64
C ALA A 189 5.61 -8.29 -19.52
N GLU A 190 5.75 -7.34 -18.59
CA GLU A 190 4.75 -6.29 -18.38
C GLU A 190 4.65 -5.32 -19.56
N GLU A 191 5.75 -5.13 -20.28
CA GLU A 191 5.85 -4.31 -21.49
C GLU A 191 4.89 -4.78 -22.58
N ASN A 192 4.63 -6.09 -22.68
CA ASN A 192 3.67 -6.65 -23.63
C ASN A 192 2.25 -6.12 -23.40
N LEU A 193 1.84 -5.99 -22.14
CA LEU A 193 0.53 -5.44 -21.81
C LEU A 193 0.48 -3.92 -22.05
N ARG A 194 1.54 -3.19 -21.66
CA ARG A 194 1.61 -1.73 -21.87
C ARG A 194 1.60 -1.38 -23.36
N PHE A 195 2.30 -2.16 -24.17
CA PHE A 195 2.27 -2.04 -25.62
C PHE A 195 0.87 -2.31 -26.18
N TRP A 196 0.21 -3.39 -25.74
CA TRP A 196 -1.16 -3.68 -26.15
C TRP A 196 -2.13 -2.55 -25.79
N GLU A 197 -2.09 -2.05 -24.55
CA GLU A 197 -2.91 -0.93 -24.09
C GLU A 197 -2.68 0.33 -24.96
N ALA A 198 -1.42 0.66 -25.25
CA ALA A 198 -1.06 1.79 -26.10
C ALA A 198 -1.55 1.62 -27.56
N VAL A 199 -1.50 0.39 -28.11
CA VAL A 199 -2.03 0.09 -29.44
C VAL A 199 -3.56 0.21 -29.48
N ILE A 200 -4.26 -0.23 -28.44
CA ILE A 200 -5.71 -0.07 -28.32
C ILE A 200 -6.08 1.42 -28.27
N GLU A 201 -5.38 2.22 -27.47
CA GLU A 201 -5.59 3.68 -27.40
C GLU A 201 -5.31 4.36 -28.76
N TYR A 202 -4.22 3.98 -29.44
CA TYR A 202 -3.91 4.45 -30.78
C TYR A 202 -5.03 4.13 -31.78
N LYS A 203 -5.57 2.90 -31.75
CA LYS A 203 -6.69 2.48 -32.61
C LYS A 203 -7.97 3.25 -32.36
N GLN A 204 -8.23 3.67 -31.13
CA GLN A 204 -9.42 4.44 -30.76
C GLN A 204 -9.30 5.94 -31.10
N THR A 205 -8.08 6.42 -31.35
CA THR A 205 -7.84 7.83 -31.67
C THR A 205 -8.26 8.15 -33.11
N LYS A 206 -8.94 9.29 -33.31
CA LYS A 206 -9.45 9.72 -34.62
C LYS A 206 -8.31 9.92 -35.64
N ASN A 207 -8.54 9.43 -36.86
CA ASN A 207 -7.57 9.42 -37.95
C ASN A 207 -7.00 10.82 -38.30
N LYS A 208 -5.68 10.89 -38.46
CA LYS A 208 -4.88 12.06 -38.92
C LYS A 208 -4.74 13.24 -37.96
N SER A 209 -5.07 13.08 -36.67
CA SER A 209 -4.70 14.10 -35.69
C SER A 209 -3.18 14.11 -35.46
N THR A 210 -2.60 15.29 -35.18
CA THR A 210 -1.20 15.40 -34.74
C THR A 210 -0.94 14.56 -33.49
N ALA A 211 -1.94 14.45 -32.60
CA ALA A 211 -1.89 13.60 -31.42
C ALA A 211 -1.70 12.12 -31.78
N MET A 212 -2.49 11.58 -32.72
CA MET A 212 -2.35 10.20 -33.19
C MET A 212 -0.95 9.93 -33.79
N LEU A 213 -0.43 10.84 -34.61
CA LEU A 213 0.92 10.71 -35.19
C LEU A 213 2.01 10.71 -34.10
N ASN A 214 1.84 11.53 -33.05
CA ASN A 214 2.75 11.53 -31.91
C ASN A 214 2.65 10.24 -31.10
N MET A 215 1.45 9.72 -30.85
CA MET A 215 1.25 8.44 -30.18
C MET A 215 1.92 7.30 -30.94
N GLY A 216 1.73 7.21 -32.26
CA GLY A 216 2.37 6.18 -33.09
C GLY A 216 3.91 6.23 -33.02
N ARG A 217 4.49 7.44 -33.08
CA ARG A 217 5.94 7.63 -32.93
C ARG A 217 6.44 7.23 -31.53
N ASN A 218 5.69 7.55 -30.48
CA ASN A 218 6.03 7.17 -29.12
C ASN A 218 5.97 5.65 -28.92
N ILE A 219 4.93 4.99 -29.42
CA ILE A 219 4.81 3.53 -29.37
C ILE A 219 6.00 2.87 -30.08
N GLN A 220 6.31 3.32 -31.29
CA GLN A 220 7.45 2.80 -32.03
C GLN A 220 8.76 2.97 -31.24
N LYS A 221 9.03 4.17 -30.72
CA LYS A 221 10.26 4.48 -29.97
C LYS A 221 10.37 3.71 -28.66
N GLN A 222 9.26 3.46 -27.98
CA GLN A 222 9.26 2.87 -26.64
C GLN A 222 9.30 1.34 -26.65
N TYR A 223 8.70 0.70 -27.67
CA TYR A 223 8.43 -0.74 -27.66
C TYR A 223 9.00 -1.50 -28.87
N LEU A 224 9.25 -0.83 -30.00
CA LEU A 224 9.61 -1.49 -31.26
C LEU A 224 11.04 -1.18 -31.74
N VAL A 225 11.82 -0.44 -30.95
CA VAL A 225 13.24 -0.18 -31.23
C VAL A 225 14.08 -1.16 -30.43
N GLU A 226 14.98 -1.85 -31.14
CA GLU A 226 15.90 -2.83 -30.56
C GLU A 226 16.79 -2.19 -29.48
N GLY A 227 16.92 -2.88 -28.35
CA GLY A 227 17.71 -2.45 -27.20
C GLY A 227 17.01 -1.42 -26.31
N THR A 228 15.71 -1.16 -26.51
CA THR A 228 14.96 -0.28 -25.60
C THR A 228 14.51 -1.01 -24.34
N THR A 229 14.35 -0.24 -23.24
CA THR A 229 13.99 -0.80 -21.93
C THR A 229 12.63 -1.49 -21.88
N ASN A 230 11.73 -1.20 -22.82
CA ASN A 230 10.42 -1.86 -22.92
C ASN A 230 10.25 -2.55 -24.28
N GLU A 231 11.34 -3.00 -24.89
CA GLU A 231 11.29 -3.73 -26.16
C GLU A 231 10.36 -4.94 -26.05
N VAL A 232 9.40 -5.02 -26.96
CA VAL A 232 8.51 -6.17 -27.09
C VAL A 232 9.13 -7.13 -28.09
N CYS A 233 9.59 -8.29 -27.60
CA CYS A 233 10.15 -9.36 -28.43
C CYS A 233 9.06 -10.27 -29.04
#